data_AF-A0A554I823-F1
#
_entry.id   AF-A0A554I823-F1
#
_cell.length_a   1.000
_cell.length_b   1.000
_cell.length_c   1.000
_cell.angle_alpha   90.00
_cell.angle_beta   90.00
_cell.angle_gamma   90.00
#
_symmetry.space_group_name_H-M   'P 1'
#
loop_
_entity.id
_entity.type
_entity.pdbx_description
1 polymer ?
#
loop_
_entity_poly.entity_id
_entity_poly.type
_entity_poly.pdbx_seq_one_letter_code
_entity_poly.pdbx_strand_id
1 'polypeptide(L)'
;MINQAPEIISQSKIEETDYNALKITLLGVIGVAASIFTVYEFDQFLLTFQYAFLWFALSGMLAFLVINILLAFFVKHFTITFGIILVETFAPIVFFISKFSKPNIEILLIGFFLFFLFTILGVGRGVSRFRNSIKMRFFEIAKTITPKLVTGVLILASVLFYGEYFLWGSINETMTRTIFNETLRSAEPITHLWYSGVSADQTVNEFFGSLVTTQLKKTPQVTINGVQVNLRDGLKEVPPDVQKQIMNTLSDELRKKTEEKIGTLNPNAKVSDVLYQYIKDWIASLASPMKIGLGVALTVLLFFSVKSMMFLLYWLIHLVAFLVFKLLVVANFAVPGYETRTREFVLLP
;
A
#
# COMPACT_ATOMS: atom_id res chain seq x y z
N MET A 1 -9.14 -70.88 -25.01
CA MET A 1 -9.62 -69.49 -24.95
C MET A 1 -8.40 -68.59 -24.96
N ILE A 2 -8.19 -67.87 -26.06
CA ILE A 2 -7.05 -66.98 -26.25
C ILE A 2 -7.39 -65.68 -25.50
N ASN A 3 -6.65 -65.39 -24.42
CA ASN A 3 -6.66 -64.09 -23.77
C ASN A 3 -6.04 -63.08 -24.75
N GLN A 4 -6.86 -62.48 -25.61
CA GLN A 4 -6.46 -61.29 -26.33
C GLN A 4 -6.48 -60.13 -25.33
N ALA A 5 -5.29 -59.67 -24.95
CA ALA A 5 -5.15 -58.41 -24.25
C ALA A 5 -5.82 -57.32 -25.10
N PRO A 6 -6.59 -56.40 -24.49
CA PRO A 6 -7.20 -55.32 -25.24
C PRO A 6 -6.09 -54.50 -25.92
N GLU A 7 -6.13 -54.47 -27.24
CA GLU A 7 -5.27 -53.63 -28.06
C GLU A 7 -5.66 -52.18 -27.76
N ILE A 8 -4.79 -51.44 -27.05
CA ILE A 8 -4.99 -50.03 -26.76
C ILE A 8 -4.77 -49.29 -28.09
N ILE A 9 -5.86 -49.15 -28.85
CA ILE A 9 -5.94 -48.32 -30.04
C ILE A 9 -5.50 -46.92 -29.63
N SER A 10 -4.38 -46.48 -30.21
CA SER A 10 -3.65 -45.23 -29.98
C SER A 10 -4.43 -44.19 -29.16
N GLN A 11 -4.08 -44.04 -27.88
CA GLN A 11 -4.44 -42.83 -27.16
C GLN A 11 -3.83 -41.66 -27.94
N SER A 12 -4.66 -40.76 -28.44
CA SER A 12 -4.20 -39.52 -29.06
C SER A 12 -3.38 -38.77 -28.01
N LYS A 13 -2.06 -38.89 -28.11
CA LYS A 13 -1.09 -38.29 -27.22
C LYS A 13 -1.09 -36.79 -27.53
N ILE A 14 -2.06 -36.05 -26.98
CA ILE A 14 -1.97 -34.60 -26.92
C ILE A 14 -0.83 -34.33 -25.93
N GLU A 15 0.39 -34.27 -26.45
CA GLU A 15 1.57 -34.00 -25.63
C GLU A 15 1.45 -32.63 -24.96
N GLU A 16 2.02 -32.52 -23.76
CA GLU A 16 2.04 -31.27 -22.98
C GLU A 16 3.03 -30.26 -23.62
N THR A 17 2.86 -29.92 -24.89
CA THR A 17 3.71 -28.96 -25.62
C THR A 17 3.03 -27.59 -25.76
N ASP A 18 3.83 -26.53 -25.81
CA ASP A 18 3.37 -25.17 -26.06
C ASP A 18 3.05 -25.01 -27.55
N TYR A 19 1.78 -25.20 -27.91
CA TYR A 19 1.35 -25.26 -29.32
C TYR A 19 1.44 -23.93 -30.08
N ASN A 20 1.58 -22.78 -29.40
CA ASN A 20 1.57 -21.48 -30.06
C ASN A 20 2.43 -20.42 -29.35
N ALA A 21 3.69 -20.29 -29.79
CA ALA A 21 4.64 -19.30 -29.27
C ALA A 21 4.12 -17.85 -29.40
N LEU A 22 3.41 -17.51 -30.48
CA LEU A 22 2.89 -16.15 -30.70
C LEU A 22 1.91 -15.73 -29.60
N LYS A 23 1.00 -16.62 -29.19
CA LYS A 23 0.04 -16.36 -28.10
C LYS A 23 0.75 -16.11 -26.77
N ILE A 24 1.81 -16.89 -26.50
CA ILE A 24 2.63 -16.74 -25.28
C ILE A 24 3.39 -15.42 -25.31
N THR A 25 4.03 -15.09 -26.44
CA THR A 25 4.72 -13.82 -26.63
C THR A 25 3.77 -12.64 -26.49
N LEU A 26 2.57 -12.70 -27.07
CA LEU A 26 1.56 -11.65 -26.94
C LEU A 26 1.17 -11.44 -25.47
N LEU A 27 0.92 -12.52 -24.73
CA LEU A 27 0.59 -12.45 -23.30
C LEU A 27 1.72 -11.80 -22.50
N GLY A 28 2.97 -12.18 -22.78
CA GLY A 28 4.16 -11.57 -22.17
C GLY A 28 4.32 -10.09 -22.53
N VAL A 29 4.10 -9.69 -23.80
CA VAL A 29 4.16 -8.27 -24.21
C VAL A 29 3.11 -7.44 -23.48
N ILE A 30 1.89 -7.95 -23.35
CA ILE A 30 0.83 -7.25 -22.60
C ILE A 30 1.20 -7.17 -21.11
N GLY A 31 1.79 -8.22 -20.54
CA GLY A 31 2.28 -8.21 -19.15
C GLY A 31 3.39 -7.18 -18.92
N VAL A 32 4.34 -7.09 -19.86
CA VAL A 32 5.43 -6.10 -19.83
C VAL A 32 4.85 -4.68 -19.92
N ALA A 33 3.93 -4.46 -20.87
CA ALA A 33 3.26 -3.18 -21.03
C ALA A 33 2.47 -2.78 -19.76
N ALA A 34 1.75 -3.72 -19.14
CA ALA A 34 1.02 -3.48 -17.90
C ALA A 34 1.96 -3.15 -16.73
N SER A 35 3.11 -3.81 -16.63
CA SER A 35 4.14 -3.54 -15.62
C SER A 35 4.74 -2.13 -15.81
N ILE A 36 5.16 -1.81 -17.03
CA ILE A 36 5.69 -0.48 -17.43
C ILE A 36 4.67 0.60 -17.09
N PHE A 37 3.42 0.43 -17.50
CA PHE A 37 2.34 1.36 -17.23
C PHE A 37 2.11 1.54 -15.71
N THR A 38 2.04 0.44 -14.96
CA THR A 38 1.85 0.49 -13.49
C THR A 38 2.93 1.30 -12.80
N VAL A 39 4.19 1.02 -13.10
CA VAL A 39 5.33 1.66 -12.44
C VAL A 39 5.46 3.11 -12.87
N TYR A 40 5.24 3.42 -14.14
CA TYR A 40 5.27 4.79 -14.67
C TYR A 40 4.18 5.66 -14.02
N GLU A 41 2.93 5.21 -14.04
CA GLU A 41 1.81 5.95 -13.44
C GLU A 41 1.98 6.10 -11.92
N PHE A 42 2.55 5.10 -11.25
CA PHE A 42 2.87 5.21 -9.84
C PHE A 42 3.99 6.22 -9.56
N ASP A 43 5.05 6.27 -10.37
CA ASP A 43 6.10 7.30 -10.27
C ASP A 43 5.52 8.71 -10.51
N GLN A 44 4.65 8.87 -11.52
CA GLN A 44 3.95 10.13 -11.78
C GLN A 44 3.03 10.53 -10.60
N PHE A 45 2.36 9.56 -9.97
CA PHE A 45 1.61 9.81 -8.75
C PHE A 45 2.52 10.30 -7.62
N LEU A 46 3.70 9.68 -7.41
CA LEU A 46 4.63 10.13 -6.37
C LEU A 46 5.18 11.54 -6.64
N LEU A 47 5.37 11.91 -7.90
CA LEU A 47 5.88 13.24 -8.27
C LEU A 47 4.81 14.34 -8.23
N THR A 48 3.58 14.05 -8.64
CA THR A 48 2.52 15.05 -8.83
C THR A 48 1.43 15.03 -7.76
N PHE A 49 1.32 13.92 -7.03
CA PHE A 49 0.27 13.63 -6.04
C PHE A 49 -1.17 13.73 -6.57
N GLN A 50 -1.38 13.61 -7.88
CA GLN A 50 -2.71 13.60 -8.46
C GLN A 50 -3.33 12.21 -8.35
N TYR A 51 -4.49 12.10 -7.70
CA TYR A 51 -5.18 10.82 -7.49
C TYR A 51 -5.54 10.08 -8.80
N ALA A 52 -5.66 10.79 -9.92
CA ALA A 52 -5.89 10.18 -11.23
C ALA A 52 -4.79 9.16 -11.59
N PHE A 53 -3.51 9.53 -11.42
CA PHE A 53 -2.38 8.64 -11.67
C PHE A 53 -2.35 7.45 -10.71
N LEU A 54 -2.79 7.62 -9.46
CA LEU A 54 -2.93 6.51 -8.52
C LEU A 54 -3.99 5.50 -9.01
N TRP A 55 -5.15 5.98 -9.49
CA TRP A 55 -6.19 5.10 -10.05
C TRP A 55 -5.70 4.38 -11.31
N PHE A 56 -4.96 5.06 -12.19
CA PHE A 56 -4.35 4.42 -13.35
C PHE A 56 -3.30 3.38 -12.96
N ALA A 57 -2.42 3.68 -12.00
CA ALA A 57 -1.46 2.73 -11.46
C ALA A 57 -2.16 1.49 -10.86
N LEU A 58 -3.24 1.67 -10.10
CA LEU A 58 -4.04 0.57 -9.55
C LEU A 58 -4.69 -0.28 -10.65
N SER A 59 -5.18 0.34 -11.72
CA SER A 59 -5.75 -0.38 -12.87
C SER A 59 -4.68 -1.17 -13.64
N GLY A 60 -3.50 -0.59 -13.84
CA GLY A 60 -2.33 -1.26 -14.41
C GLY A 60 -1.89 -2.43 -13.55
N MET A 61 -1.83 -2.24 -12.23
CA MET A 61 -1.49 -3.29 -11.26
C MET A 61 -2.48 -4.45 -11.36
N LEU A 62 -3.78 -4.18 -11.45
CA LEU A 62 -4.79 -5.22 -11.62
C LEU A 62 -4.56 -6.01 -12.92
N ALA A 63 -4.31 -5.31 -14.04
CA ALA A 63 -4.00 -5.95 -15.32
C ALA A 63 -2.74 -6.83 -15.24
N PHE A 64 -1.66 -6.30 -14.65
CA PHE A 64 -0.40 -7.02 -14.42
C PHE A 64 -0.62 -8.30 -13.59
N LEU A 65 -1.38 -8.20 -12.48
CA LEU A 65 -1.70 -9.34 -11.61
C LEU A 65 -2.52 -10.40 -12.35
N VAL A 66 -3.52 -9.98 -13.12
CA VAL A 66 -4.35 -10.88 -13.93
C VAL A 66 -3.50 -11.63 -14.96
N ILE A 67 -2.66 -10.91 -15.70
CA ILE A 67 -1.79 -11.52 -16.72
C ILE A 67 -0.82 -12.52 -16.09
N ASN A 68 -0.21 -12.18 -14.95
CA ASN A 68 0.69 -13.09 -14.25
C ASN A 68 -0.01 -14.34 -13.70
N ILE A 69 -1.27 -14.23 -13.26
CA ILE A 69 -2.08 -15.41 -12.94
C ILE A 69 -2.30 -16.27 -14.19
N LEU A 70 -2.66 -15.65 -15.32
CA LEU A 70 -2.89 -16.35 -16.59
C LEU A 70 -1.63 -17.02 -17.15
N LEU A 71 -0.46 -16.40 -17.02
CA LEU A 71 0.83 -16.98 -17.39
C LEU A 71 1.06 -18.33 -16.70
N ALA A 72 0.64 -18.47 -15.44
CA ALA A 72 0.75 -19.73 -14.70
C ALA A 72 -0.12 -20.86 -15.27
N PHE A 73 -1.21 -20.54 -15.99
CA PHE A 73 -2.10 -21.51 -16.62
C PHE A 73 -1.75 -21.80 -18.08
N PHE A 74 -1.29 -20.79 -18.82
CA PHE A 74 -1.11 -20.91 -20.27
C PHE A 74 0.30 -21.28 -20.71
N VAL A 75 1.33 -21.00 -19.90
CA VAL A 75 2.72 -21.29 -20.25
C VAL A 75 3.17 -22.53 -19.50
N LYS A 76 3.46 -23.62 -20.23
CA LYS A 76 3.84 -24.90 -19.63
C LYS A 76 5.32 -24.93 -19.21
N HIS A 77 6.19 -24.35 -20.05
CA HIS A 77 7.62 -24.33 -19.78
C HIS A 77 8.03 -23.20 -18.83
N PHE A 78 8.54 -23.59 -17.65
CA PHE A 78 8.99 -22.64 -16.63
C PHE A 78 10.11 -21.71 -17.11
N THR A 79 10.96 -22.14 -18.05
CA THR A 79 12.02 -21.31 -18.63
C THR A 79 11.47 -20.12 -19.42
N ILE A 80 10.39 -20.32 -20.18
CA ILE A 80 9.70 -19.26 -20.91
C ILE A 80 9.01 -18.31 -19.92
N THR A 81 8.31 -18.86 -18.93
CA THR A 81 7.68 -18.07 -17.86
C THR A 81 8.71 -17.22 -17.11
N PHE A 82 9.88 -17.79 -16.80
CA PHE A 82 10.98 -17.08 -16.16
C PHE A 82 11.48 -15.90 -17.01
N GLY A 83 11.71 -16.12 -18.31
CA GLY A 83 12.15 -15.08 -19.23
C GLY A 83 11.13 -13.94 -19.34
N ILE A 84 9.85 -14.26 -19.45
CA ILE A 84 8.77 -13.26 -19.46
C ILE A 84 8.77 -12.44 -18.17
N ILE A 85 8.73 -13.10 -17.00
CA ILE A 85 8.71 -12.41 -15.70
C ILE A 85 9.95 -11.53 -15.50
N LEU A 86 11.12 -11.99 -15.95
CA LEU A 86 12.35 -11.20 -15.89
C LEU A 86 12.19 -9.90 -16.67
N VAL A 87 11.73 -9.97 -17.92
CA VAL A 87 11.51 -8.77 -18.73
C VAL A 87 10.40 -7.90 -18.13
N GLU A 88 9.28 -8.48 -17.69
CA GLU A 88 8.17 -7.75 -17.08
C GLU A 88 8.60 -6.94 -15.86
N THR A 89 9.44 -7.51 -15.02
CA THR A 89 9.88 -6.88 -13.77
C THR A 89 10.98 -5.86 -13.99
N PHE A 90 11.92 -6.09 -14.89
CA PHE A 90 13.07 -5.19 -15.12
C PHE A 90 12.85 -4.15 -16.23
N ALA A 91 11.92 -4.34 -17.17
CA ALA A 91 11.66 -3.35 -18.22
C ALA A 91 11.28 -1.95 -17.71
N PRO A 92 10.48 -1.79 -16.62
CA PRO A 92 10.14 -0.47 -16.09
C PRO A 92 11.33 0.34 -15.57
N ILE A 93 12.50 -0.27 -15.36
CA ILE A 93 13.72 0.43 -14.94
C ILE A 93 14.12 1.52 -15.93
N VAL A 94 13.73 1.40 -17.20
CA VAL A 94 14.01 2.40 -18.25
C VAL A 94 13.61 3.83 -17.83
N PHE A 95 12.53 3.99 -17.07
CA PHE A 95 12.07 5.31 -16.60
C PHE A 95 12.95 5.91 -15.50
N PHE A 96 13.76 5.08 -14.84
CA PHE A 96 14.62 5.49 -13.74
C PHE A 96 16.07 5.73 -14.18
N ILE A 97 16.41 5.58 -15.47
CA ILE A 97 17.79 5.77 -15.98
C ILE A 97 18.35 7.13 -15.59
N SER A 98 17.53 8.20 -15.60
CA SER A 98 17.94 9.54 -15.17
C SER A 98 18.34 9.62 -13.69
N LYS A 99 17.87 8.68 -12.87
CA LYS A 99 18.14 8.57 -11.43
C LYS A 99 19.38 7.71 -11.14
N PHE A 100 20.00 7.07 -12.14
CA PHE A 100 21.20 6.23 -11.94
C PHE A 100 22.43 7.03 -11.49
N SER A 101 22.49 8.32 -11.80
CA SER A 101 23.55 9.21 -11.31
C SER A 101 23.35 9.68 -9.87
N LYS A 102 22.18 9.41 -9.26
CA LYS A 102 21.90 9.81 -7.88
C LYS A 102 22.49 8.79 -6.88
N PRO A 103 22.88 9.24 -5.67
CA PRO A 103 23.32 8.33 -4.62
C PRO A 103 22.22 7.35 -4.24
N ASN A 104 22.61 6.16 -3.76
CA ASN A 104 21.72 5.09 -3.27
C ASN A 104 20.83 4.41 -4.32
N ILE A 105 21.23 4.40 -5.60
CA ILE A 105 20.53 3.65 -6.66
C ILE A 105 20.41 2.14 -6.36
N GLU A 106 21.32 1.60 -5.56
CA GLU A 106 21.32 0.21 -5.10
C GLU A 106 19.99 -0.20 -4.45
N ILE A 107 19.35 0.71 -3.71
CA ILE A 107 18.06 0.45 -3.03
C ILE A 107 16.95 0.22 -4.05
N LEU A 108 16.95 0.97 -5.16
CA LEU A 108 15.98 0.77 -6.25
C LEU A 108 16.19 -0.59 -6.91
N LEU A 109 17.44 -0.95 -7.22
CA LEU A 109 17.78 -2.25 -7.83
C LEU A 109 17.40 -3.42 -6.91
N ILE A 110 17.62 -3.30 -5.61
CA ILE A 110 17.17 -4.27 -4.61
C ILE A 110 15.64 -4.38 -4.63
N GLY A 111 14.92 -3.26 -4.73
CA GLY A 111 13.46 -3.25 -4.87
C GLY A 111 12.96 -4.02 -6.09
N PHE A 112 13.54 -3.76 -7.27
CA PHE A 112 13.23 -4.49 -8.50
C PHE A 112 13.59 -5.98 -8.41
N PHE A 113 14.73 -6.31 -7.80
CA PHE A 113 15.12 -7.70 -7.58
C PHE A 113 14.15 -8.44 -6.65
N LEU A 114 13.73 -7.81 -5.54
CA LEU A 114 12.73 -8.39 -4.64
C LEU A 114 11.36 -8.51 -5.34
N PHE A 115 10.96 -7.53 -6.13
CA PHE A 115 9.76 -7.61 -6.95
C PHE A 115 9.79 -8.81 -7.90
N PHE A 116 10.90 -8.99 -8.61
CA PHE A 116 11.15 -10.15 -9.45
C PHE A 116 11.06 -11.45 -8.66
N LEU A 117 11.77 -11.55 -7.52
CA LEU A 117 11.81 -12.74 -6.68
C LEU A 117 10.42 -13.16 -6.20
N PHE A 118 9.61 -12.21 -5.70
CA PHE A 118 8.26 -12.50 -5.23
C PHE A 118 7.31 -12.87 -6.39
N THR A 119 7.49 -12.26 -7.56
CA THR A 119 6.70 -12.57 -8.76
C THR A 119 7.00 -13.98 -9.27
N ILE A 120 8.27 -14.35 -9.42
CA ILE A 120 8.67 -15.70 -9.86
C ILE A 120 8.29 -16.78 -8.84
N LEU A 121 8.41 -16.51 -7.53
CA LEU A 121 7.93 -17.43 -6.48
C LEU A 121 6.40 -17.55 -6.46
N GLY A 122 5.69 -16.49 -6.84
CA GLY A 122 4.25 -16.48 -7.01
C GLY A 122 3.84 -17.44 -8.12
N VAL A 123 4.26 -17.11 -9.35
CA VAL A 123 3.92 -17.84 -10.56
C VAL A 123 4.49 -19.25 -10.56
N GLY A 124 5.74 -19.46 -10.14
CA GLY A 124 6.37 -20.78 -10.08
C GLY A 124 5.65 -21.78 -9.17
N ARG A 125 5.17 -21.32 -7.99
CA ARG A 125 4.31 -22.16 -7.14
C ARG A 125 2.95 -22.42 -7.78
N GLY A 126 2.41 -21.46 -8.53
CA GLY A 126 1.20 -21.61 -9.34
C GLY A 126 1.34 -22.71 -10.40
N VAL A 127 2.38 -22.63 -11.23
CA VAL A 127 2.72 -23.61 -12.26
C VAL A 127 2.92 -25.00 -11.65
N SER A 128 3.68 -25.10 -10.55
CA SER A 128 3.89 -26.38 -9.85
C SER A 128 2.57 -26.98 -9.33
N ARG A 129 1.70 -26.16 -8.72
CA ARG A 129 0.36 -26.58 -8.26
C ARG A 129 -0.53 -27.03 -9.42
N PHE A 130 -0.52 -26.29 -10.53
CA PHE A 130 -1.28 -26.63 -11.73
C PHE A 130 -0.82 -27.97 -12.31
N ARG A 131 0.49 -28.15 -12.51
CA ARG A 131 1.07 -29.41 -13.03
C ARG A 131 0.82 -30.61 -12.12
N ASN A 132 0.68 -30.41 -10.81
CA ASN A 132 0.40 -31.49 -9.86
C ASN A 132 -1.10 -31.77 -9.63
N SER A 133 -1.99 -31.06 -10.32
CA SER A 133 -3.44 -31.17 -10.13
C SER A 133 -4.10 -31.94 -11.29
N ILE A 134 -4.93 -32.94 -10.97
CA ILE A 134 -5.69 -33.71 -11.96
C ILE A 134 -6.84 -32.88 -12.57
N LYS A 135 -7.39 -31.92 -11.80
CA LYS A 135 -8.46 -31.03 -12.24
C LYS A 135 -7.98 -29.59 -12.17
N MET A 136 -8.37 -28.78 -13.16
CA MET A 136 -8.09 -27.34 -13.16
C MET A 136 -8.93 -26.63 -12.10
N ARG A 137 -8.34 -26.40 -10.91
CA ARG A 137 -8.96 -25.66 -9.81
C ARG A 137 -8.49 -24.20 -9.81
N PHE A 138 -9.07 -23.40 -10.71
CA PHE A 138 -8.61 -22.03 -10.99
C PHE A 138 -8.40 -21.19 -9.71
N PHE A 139 -9.42 -21.11 -8.86
CA PHE A 139 -9.37 -20.29 -7.65
C PHE A 139 -8.35 -20.79 -6.61
N GLU A 140 -8.08 -22.09 -6.51
CA GLU A 140 -7.08 -22.62 -5.57
C GLU A 140 -5.65 -22.27 -6.02
N ILE A 141 -5.40 -22.34 -7.33
CA ILE A 141 -4.12 -21.96 -7.93
C ILE A 141 -3.94 -20.44 -7.81
N ALA A 142 -4.94 -19.64 -8.18
CA ALA A 142 -4.90 -18.18 -8.07
C ALA A 142 -4.64 -17.72 -6.63
N LYS A 143 -5.33 -18.30 -5.63
CA LYS A 143 -5.09 -18.04 -4.19
C LYS A 143 -3.65 -18.30 -3.75
N THR A 144 -2.93 -19.20 -4.41
CA THR A 144 -1.52 -19.51 -4.12
C THR A 144 -0.55 -18.50 -4.74
N ILE A 145 -0.94 -17.89 -5.86
CA ILE A 145 -0.13 -16.95 -6.65
C ILE A 145 -0.28 -15.52 -6.10
N THR A 146 -1.53 -15.04 -5.97
CA THR A 146 -1.87 -13.63 -5.71
C THR A 146 -1.15 -13.01 -4.51
N PRO A 147 -1.07 -13.64 -3.32
CA PRO A 147 -0.44 -13.00 -2.17
C PRO A 147 1.04 -12.67 -2.38
N LYS A 148 1.75 -13.48 -3.19
CA LYS A 148 3.17 -13.24 -3.50
C LYS A 148 3.33 -12.16 -4.55
N LEU A 149 2.51 -12.18 -5.60
CA LEU A 149 2.54 -11.12 -6.62
C LEU A 149 2.24 -9.75 -6.00
N VAL A 150 1.17 -9.66 -5.20
CA VAL A 150 0.81 -8.42 -4.49
C VAL A 150 1.94 -8.00 -3.55
N THR A 151 2.55 -8.94 -2.82
CA THR A 151 3.72 -8.61 -1.97
C THR A 151 4.86 -8.04 -2.80
N GLY A 152 5.17 -8.61 -3.97
CA GLY A 152 6.22 -8.10 -4.86
C GLY A 152 5.95 -6.67 -5.33
N VAL A 153 4.73 -6.41 -5.83
CA VAL A 153 4.33 -5.06 -6.28
C VAL A 153 4.37 -4.05 -5.12
N LEU A 154 3.88 -4.44 -3.94
CA LEU A 154 3.91 -3.57 -2.76
C LEU A 154 5.34 -3.27 -2.29
N ILE A 155 6.25 -4.25 -2.34
CA ILE A 155 7.67 -4.00 -2.04
C ILE A 155 8.23 -2.96 -3.00
N LEU A 156 7.98 -3.10 -4.31
CA LEU A 156 8.44 -2.12 -5.29
C LEU A 156 7.83 -0.73 -5.02
N ALA A 157 6.52 -0.66 -4.81
CA ALA A 157 5.83 0.59 -4.50
C ALA A 157 6.39 1.26 -3.23
N SER A 158 6.69 0.49 -2.19
CA SER A 158 7.32 0.99 -0.97
C SER A 158 8.75 1.49 -1.20
N VAL A 159 9.55 0.78 -2.01
CA VAL A 159 10.90 1.23 -2.37
C VAL A 159 10.86 2.51 -3.21
N LEU A 160 9.93 2.62 -4.16
CA LEU A 160 9.73 3.83 -4.95
C LEU A 160 9.30 5.01 -4.08
N PHE A 161 8.35 4.80 -3.17
CA PHE A 161 7.94 5.79 -2.17
C PHE A 161 9.12 6.27 -1.32
N TYR A 162 9.94 5.33 -0.82
CA TYR A 162 11.12 5.66 -0.03
C TYR A 162 12.17 6.42 -0.85
N GLY A 163 12.43 5.98 -2.09
CA GLY A 163 13.36 6.60 -3.01
C GLY A 163 13.00 8.05 -3.30
N GLU A 164 11.75 8.32 -3.67
CA GLU A 164 11.28 9.65 -3.98
C GLU A 164 11.34 10.60 -2.78
N TYR A 165 10.69 10.23 -1.68
CA TYR A 165 10.51 11.17 -0.57
C TYR A 165 11.73 11.27 0.35
N PHE A 166 12.46 10.18 0.60
CA PHE A 166 13.54 10.18 1.60
C PHE A 166 14.94 10.26 0.99
N LEU A 167 15.17 9.69 -0.20
CA LEU A 167 16.51 9.68 -0.80
C LEU A 167 16.72 10.81 -1.81
N TRP A 168 15.74 11.07 -2.67
CA TRP A 168 15.89 12.01 -3.77
C TRP A 168 15.28 13.39 -3.49
N GLY A 169 14.58 13.54 -2.36
CA GLY A 169 14.15 14.82 -1.83
C GLY A 169 13.09 15.53 -2.69
N SER A 170 12.25 14.78 -3.41
CA SER A 170 11.17 15.33 -4.23
C SER A 170 9.95 15.78 -3.41
N ILE A 171 10.09 15.92 -2.08
CA ILE A 171 9.01 16.32 -1.19
C ILE A 171 8.55 17.75 -1.53
N ASN A 172 7.35 17.86 -2.11
CA ASN A 172 6.66 19.12 -2.25
C ASN A 172 6.03 19.52 -0.91
N GLU A 173 6.37 20.70 -0.38
CA GLU A 173 5.84 21.21 0.90
C GLU A 173 4.31 21.28 0.90
N THR A 174 3.71 21.65 -0.23
CA THR A 174 2.25 21.69 -0.40
C THR A 174 1.65 20.31 -0.17
N MET A 175 2.28 19.28 -0.75
CA MET A 175 1.82 17.90 -0.65
C MET A 175 1.94 17.37 0.79
N THR A 176 3.07 17.59 1.46
CA THR A 176 3.24 17.15 2.85
C THR A 176 2.23 17.80 3.77
N ARG A 177 1.92 19.09 3.55
CA ARG A 177 0.91 19.82 4.31
C ARG A 177 -0.49 19.26 4.06
N THR A 178 -0.84 18.92 2.81
CA THR A 178 -2.13 18.27 2.50
C THR A 178 -2.26 16.92 3.20
N ILE A 179 -1.25 16.03 3.10
CA ILE A 179 -1.28 14.73 3.79
C ILE A 179 -1.40 14.91 5.29
N PHE A 180 -0.65 15.85 5.87
CA PHE A 180 -0.69 16.13 7.29
C PHE A 180 -2.08 16.58 7.74
N ASN A 181 -2.70 17.51 7.01
CA ASN A 181 -4.04 18.01 7.31
C ASN A 181 -5.11 16.92 7.19
N GLU A 182 -5.06 16.09 6.14
CA GLU A 182 -5.99 14.96 5.99
C GLU A 182 -5.78 13.88 7.06
N THR A 183 -4.54 13.67 7.50
CA THR A 183 -4.22 12.75 8.60
C THR A 183 -4.79 13.27 9.92
N LEU A 184 -4.61 14.57 10.21
CA LEU A 184 -5.19 15.21 11.38
C LEU A 184 -6.72 15.12 11.35
N ARG A 185 -7.34 15.44 10.21
CA ARG A 185 -8.79 15.37 10.02
C ARG A 185 -9.34 13.95 10.20
N SER A 186 -8.60 12.95 9.72
CA SER A 186 -8.95 11.53 9.94
C SER A 186 -8.84 11.11 11.41
N ALA A 187 -7.98 11.78 12.20
CA ALA A 187 -7.83 11.54 13.63
C ALA A 187 -8.84 12.32 14.50
N GLU A 188 -9.49 13.36 13.97
CA GLU A 188 -10.44 14.21 14.71
C GLU A 188 -11.58 13.44 15.40
N PRO A 189 -12.23 12.42 14.77
CA PRO A 189 -13.28 11.65 15.43
C PRO A 189 -12.80 10.96 16.71
N ILE A 190 -11.54 10.52 16.73
CA ILE A 190 -10.93 9.87 17.89
C ILE A 190 -10.66 10.92 18.98
N THR A 191 -10.11 12.09 18.60
CA THR A 191 -9.86 13.16 19.58
C THR A 191 -11.15 13.68 20.20
N HIS A 192 -12.25 13.72 19.44
CA HIS A 192 -13.55 14.12 19.93
C HIS A 192 -14.14 13.20 21.01
N LEU A 193 -13.74 11.93 21.08
CA LEU A 193 -14.14 11.03 22.17
C LEU A 193 -13.61 11.50 23.53
N TRP A 194 -12.42 12.11 23.53
CA TRP A 194 -11.80 12.63 24.76
C TRP A 194 -12.00 14.13 24.93
N TYR A 195 -12.08 14.90 23.85
CA TYR A 195 -12.21 16.35 23.88
C TYR A 195 -13.26 16.84 22.87
N SER A 196 -14.52 16.92 23.33
CA SER A 196 -15.61 17.47 22.52
C SER A 196 -15.42 18.99 22.33
N GLY A 197 -15.39 19.43 21.06
CA GLY A 197 -15.22 20.84 20.69
C GLY A 197 -13.83 21.25 20.15
N VAL A 198 -12.85 20.34 20.19
CA VAL A 198 -11.50 20.58 19.67
C VAL A 198 -11.41 20.16 18.19
N SER A 199 -10.98 21.06 17.30
CA SER A 199 -10.69 20.74 15.89
C SER A 199 -9.31 21.23 15.47
N ALA A 200 -8.69 20.54 14.53
CA ALA A 200 -7.39 20.89 13.97
C ALA A 200 -7.44 22.15 13.09
N ASP A 201 -8.63 22.54 12.62
CA ASP A 201 -8.84 23.73 11.79
C ASP A 201 -9.01 25.03 12.60
N GLN A 202 -9.17 24.93 13.92
CA GLN A 202 -9.32 26.08 14.82
C GLN A 202 -8.02 26.87 14.93
N THR A 203 -8.15 28.14 15.32
CA THR A 203 -6.99 28.95 15.73
C THR A 203 -6.43 28.45 17.06
N VAL A 204 -5.15 28.70 17.32
CA VAL A 204 -4.50 28.31 18.59
C VAL A 204 -5.27 28.83 19.81
N ASN A 205 -5.77 30.07 19.75
CA ASN A 205 -6.58 30.65 20.83
C ASN A 205 -7.91 29.91 21.05
N GLU A 206 -8.63 29.59 19.97
CA GLU A 206 -9.89 28.84 20.06
C GLU A 206 -9.66 27.41 20.56
N PHE A 207 -8.56 26.80 20.19
CA PHE A 207 -8.17 25.46 20.63
C PHE A 207 -7.94 25.40 22.14
N PHE A 208 -7.10 26.30 22.69
CA PHE A 208 -6.87 26.36 24.13
C PHE A 208 -8.13 26.75 24.90
N GLY A 209 -8.92 27.70 24.39
CA GLY A 209 -10.23 28.01 24.97
C GLY A 209 -11.15 26.79 25.01
N SER A 210 -11.19 26.01 23.93
CA SER A 210 -12.00 24.78 23.85
C SER A 210 -11.51 23.73 24.85
N LEU A 211 -10.19 23.50 24.95
CA LEU A 211 -9.61 22.59 25.94
C LEU A 211 -9.97 22.98 27.37
N VAL A 212 -9.86 24.26 27.72
CA VAL A 212 -10.24 24.78 29.04
C VAL A 212 -11.72 24.54 29.27
N THR A 213 -12.61 24.86 28.31
CA THR A 213 -14.05 24.61 28.49
C THR A 213 -14.38 23.13 28.70
N THR A 214 -13.71 22.22 27.99
CA THR A 214 -13.91 20.78 28.15
C THR A 214 -13.36 20.28 29.48
N GLN A 215 -12.21 20.79 29.93
CA GLN A 215 -11.62 20.41 31.20
C GLN A 215 -12.45 20.92 32.39
N LEU A 216 -12.98 22.14 32.32
CA LEU A 216 -13.90 22.69 33.33
C LEU A 216 -15.21 21.91 33.42
N LYS A 217 -15.72 21.36 32.32
CA LYS A 217 -16.89 20.47 32.32
C LYS A 217 -16.61 19.12 33.00
N LYS A 218 -15.39 18.60 32.87
CA LYS A 218 -14.99 17.28 33.43
C LYS A 218 -14.50 17.37 34.86
N THR A 219 -13.85 18.47 35.22
CA THR A 219 -13.28 18.73 36.54
C THR A 219 -13.62 20.16 36.94
N PRO A 220 -14.72 20.37 37.70
CA PRO A 220 -15.18 21.70 38.07
C PRO A 220 -14.30 22.41 39.12
N GLN A 221 -13.15 21.84 39.48
CA GLN A 221 -12.24 22.43 40.46
C GLN A 221 -11.14 23.20 39.76
N VAL A 222 -11.09 24.51 40.00
CA VAL A 222 -10.05 25.39 39.46
C VAL A 222 -9.41 26.15 40.59
N THR A 223 -8.09 26.13 40.63
CA THR A 223 -7.33 27.02 41.52
C THR A 223 -6.99 28.29 40.75
N ILE A 224 -7.54 29.42 41.15
CA ILE A 224 -7.27 30.73 40.54
C ILE A 224 -6.63 31.59 41.60
N ASN A 225 -5.40 32.07 41.37
CA ASN A 225 -4.63 32.86 42.34
C ASN A 225 -4.53 32.22 43.74
N GLY A 226 -4.44 30.88 43.79
CA GLY A 226 -4.36 30.12 45.06
C GLY A 226 -5.70 29.81 45.74
N VAL A 227 -6.83 30.24 45.18
CA VAL A 227 -8.17 29.97 45.71
C VAL A 227 -8.83 28.83 44.92
N GLN A 228 -9.22 27.75 45.60
CA GLN A 228 -10.00 26.66 44.99
C GLN A 228 -11.45 27.09 44.81
N VAL A 229 -11.89 27.19 43.57
CA VAL A 229 -13.27 27.46 43.20
C VAL A 229 -13.89 26.15 42.70
N ASN A 230 -14.93 25.67 43.39
CA ASN A 230 -15.75 24.55 42.95
C ASN A 230 -16.88 25.07 42.06
N LEU A 231 -16.71 24.98 40.74
CA LEU A 231 -17.72 25.32 39.73
C LEU A 231 -18.66 24.13 39.53
N ARG A 232 -19.37 23.71 40.58
CA ARG A 232 -20.17 22.47 40.63
C ARG A 232 -21.21 22.34 39.50
N ASP A 233 -21.65 23.47 38.92
CA ASP A 233 -22.60 23.56 37.80
C ASP A 233 -22.00 24.18 36.51
N GLY A 234 -20.67 24.19 36.39
CA GLY A 234 -19.95 24.84 35.29
C GLY A 234 -19.95 26.36 35.39
N LEU A 235 -19.50 27.06 34.34
CA LEU A 235 -19.39 28.52 34.34
C LEU A 235 -20.74 29.26 34.53
N LYS A 236 -21.91 28.58 34.51
CA LYS A 236 -23.24 29.19 34.44
C LYS A 236 -23.59 30.16 35.58
N GLU A 237 -22.99 30.00 36.76
CA GLU A 237 -23.30 30.85 37.94
C GLU A 237 -22.33 32.03 38.11
N VAL A 238 -21.29 32.11 37.29
CA VAL A 238 -20.27 33.15 37.38
C VAL A 238 -20.63 34.32 36.45
N PRO A 239 -20.46 35.60 36.85
CA PRO A 239 -20.67 36.74 35.96
C PRO A 239 -19.86 36.59 34.65
N PRO A 240 -20.43 36.94 33.47
CA PRO A 240 -19.80 36.69 32.17
C PRO A 240 -18.43 37.35 32.01
N ASP A 241 -18.17 38.46 32.71
CA ASP A 241 -16.88 39.14 32.71
C ASP A 241 -15.80 38.36 33.47
N VAL A 242 -16.18 37.75 34.59
CA VAL A 242 -15.30 36.88 35.39
C VAL A 242 -15.06 35.57 34.66
N GLN A 243 -16.07 35.01 33.98
CA GLN A 243 -15.90 33.84 33.11
C GLN A 243 -14.84 34.06 32.04
N LYS A 244 -14.86 35.21 31.37
CA LYS A 244 -13.87 35.58 30.35
C LYS A 244 -12.47 35.72 30.94
N GLN A 245 -12.34 36.34 32.11
CA GLN A 245 -11.03 36.48 32.78
C GLN A 245 -10.45 35.12 33.19
N ILE A 246 -11.28 34.23 33.76
CA ILE A 246 -10.86 32.87 34.12
C ILE A 246 -10.43 32.09 32.87
N MET A 247 -11.25 32.14 31.81
CA MET A 247 -10.98 31.46 30.56
C MET A 247 -9.68 31.94 29.91
N ASN A 248 -9.46 33.26 29.86
CA ASN A 248 -8.25 33.85 29.28
C ASN A 248 -7.02 33.51 30.11
N THR A 249 -7.10 33.60 31.45
CA THR A 249 -5.97 33.30 32.33
C THR A 249 -5.54 31.84 32.23
N LEU A 250 -6.50 30.90 32.24
CA LEU A 250 -6.21 29.48 32.09
C LEU A 250 -5.71 29.13 30.69
N SER A 251 -6.29 29.75 29.65
CA SER A 251 -5.84 29.55 28.27
C SER A 251 -4.43 30.08 28.06
N ASP A 252 -4.10 31.24 28.64
CA ASP A 252 -2.76 31.83 28.59
C ASP A 252 -1.75 31.03 29.40
N GLU A 253 -2.13 30.46 30.55
CA GLU A 253 -1.24 29.60 31.34
C GLU A 253 -0.94 28.28 30.61
N LEU A 254 -1.97 27.64 30.03
CA LEU A 254 -1.79 26.44 29.20
C LEU A 254 -0.95 26.74 27.96
N ARG A 255 -1.19 27.88 27.32
CA ARG A 255 -0.42 28.34 26.17
C ARG A 255 1.04 28.54 26.56
N LYS A 256 1.35 29.28 27.63
CA LYS A 256 2.72 29.49 28.10
C LYS A 256 3.46 28.19 28.42
N LYS A 257 2.81 27.28 29.14
CA LYS A 257 3.37 25.94 29.42
C LYS A 257 3.64 25.13 28.16
N THR A 258 2.83 25.34 27.12
CA THR A 258 3.03 24.69 25.83
C THR A 258 4.17 25.38 25.07
N GLU A 259 4.19 26.72 25.04
CA GLU A 259 5.25 27.54 24.41
C GLU A 259 6.65 27.24 24.97
N GLU A 260 6.77 26.94 26.28
CA GLU A 260 8.02 26.50 26.90
C GLU A 260 8.57 25.21 26.29
N LYS A 261 7.71 24.33 25.76
CA LYS A 261 8.11 23.04 25.18
C LYS A 261 8.24 23.05 23.66
N ILE A 262 7.40 23.82 22.96
CA ILE A 262 7.30 23.77 21.49
C ILE A 262 7.71 25.08 20.79
N GLY A 263 8.02 26.13 21.55
CA GLY A 263 8.35 27.46 21.02
C GLY A 263 7.15 28.40 20.95
N THR A 264 7.40 29.65 20.55
CA THR A 264 6.38 30.72 20.50
C THR A 264 5.24 30.37 19.54
N LEU A 265 4.00 30.39 20.03
CA LEU A 265 2.83 30.07 19.23
C LEU A 265 2.17 31.36 18.72
N ASN A 266 1.85 31.42 17.42
CA ASN A 266 1.03 32.51 16.90
C ASN A 266 -0.44 32.26 17.26
N PRO A 267 -1.09 33.13 18.05
CA PRO A 267 -2.45 32.91 18.52
C PRO A 267 -3.51 32.85 17.40
N ASN A 268 -3.21 33.48 16.26
CA ASN A 268 -4.10 33.55 15.09
C ASN A 268 -3.80 32.48 14.03
N ALA A 269 -2.71 31.71 14.20
CA ALA A 269 -2.40 30.62 13.29
C ALA A 269 -3.33 29.43 13.54
N LYS A 270 -3.56 28.62 12.50
CA LYS A 270 -4.26 27.34 12.63
C LYS A 270 -3.40 26.36 13.41
N VAL A 271 -4.03 25.56 14.26
CA VAL A 271 -3.34 24.50 15.03
C VAL A 271 -2.65 23.51 14.10
N SER A 272 -3.30 23.13 13.00
CA SER A 272 -2.71 22.27 11.97
C SER A 272 -1.40 22.83 11.39
N ASP A 273 -1.34 24.13 11.12
CA ASP A 273 -0.14 24.76 10.56
C ASP A 273 1.01 24.80 11.56
N VAL A 274 0.70 25.08 12.83
CA VAL A 274 1.71 25.13 13.89
C VAL A 274 2.25 23.74 14.22
N LEU A 275 1.39 22.73 14.27
CA LEU A 275 1.81 21.34 14.46
C LEU A 275 2.64 20.83 13.28
N TYR A 276 2.26 21.20 12.05
CA TYR A 276 3.01 20.85 10.86
C TYR A 276 4.43 21.43 10.92
N GLN A 277 4.57 22.73 11.22
CA GLN A 277 5.86 23.39 11.36
C GLN A 277 6.70 22.76 12.46
N TYR A 278 6.12 22.50 13.63
CA TYR A 278 6.81 21.84 14.73
C TYR A 278 7.37 20.46 14.34
N ILE A 279 6.56 19.63 13.67
CA ILE A 279 7.00 18.30 13.22
C ILE A 279 8.07 18.43 12.14
N LYS A 280 7.92 19.36 11.20
CA LYS A 280 8.90 19.63 10.15
C LYS A 280 10.26 20.02 10.74
N ASP A 281 10.26 20.94 11.70
CA ASP A 281 11.48 21.43 12.37
C ASP A 281 12.10 20.34 13.25
N TRP A 282 11.27 19.58 13.95
CA TRP A 282 11.73 18.42 14.72
C TRP A 282 12.42 17.39 13.82
N ILE A 283 11.80 17.01 12.69
CA ILE A 283 12.39 16.09 11.71
C ILE A 283 13.69 16.69 11.14
N ALA A 284 13.70 17.99 10.84
CA ALA A 284 14.89 18.67 10.32
C ALA A 284 16.05 18.66 11.32
N SER A 285 15.76 18.73 12.62
CA SER A 285 16.76 18.70 13.70
C SER A 285 17.40 17.32 13.92
N LEU A 286 16.80 16.24 13.38
CA LEU A 286 17.33 14.88 13.56
C LEU A 286 18.65 14.68 12.82
N ALA A 287 19.55 13.90 13.44
CA ALA A 287 20.79 13.45 12.81
C ALA A 287 20.50 12.59 11.56
N SER A 288 21.39 12.60 10.58
CA SER A 288 21.21 11.89 9.30
C SER A 288 20.85 10.40 9.47
N PRO A 289 21.50 9.61 10.35
CA PRO A 289 21.13 8.20 10.56
C PRO A 289 19.70 8.03 11.11
N MET A 290 19.24 8.95 11.95
CA MET A 290 17.88 8.90 12.52
C MET A 290 16.83 9.22 11.46
N LYS A 291 17.11 10.15 10.54
CA LYS A 291 16.22 10.46 9.39
C LYS A 291 16.05 9.25 8.48
N ILE A 292 17.14 8.55 8.17
CA ILE A 292 17.12 7.31 7.39
C ILE A 292 16.28 6.24 8.13
N GLY A 293 16.55 6.02 9.42
CA GLY A 293 15.81 5.05 10.23
C GLY A 293 14.30 5.35 10.29
N LEU A 294 13.93 6.63 10.46
CA LEU A 294 12.54 7.07 10.44
C LEU A 294 11.88 6.84 9.07
N GLY A 295 12.58 7.14 7.98
CA GLY A 295 12.08 6.89 6.62
C GLY A 295 11.85 5.40 6.33
N VAL A 296 12.78 4.54 6.77
CA VAL A 296 12.61 3.09 6.68
C VAL A 296 11.43 2.62 7.53
N ALA A 297 11.31 3.08 8.78
CA ALA A 297 10.21 2.72 9.66
C ALA A 297 8.84 3.12 9.08
N LEU A 298 8.72 4.34 8.56
CA LEU A 298 7.49 4.82 7.90
C LEU A 298 7.16 4.01 6.64
N THR A 299 8.17 3.69 5.83
CA THR A 299 7.99 2.88 4.61
C THR A 299 7.50 1.47 4.96
N VAL A 300 8.08 0.85 5.99
CA VAL A 300 7.66 -0.47 6.48
C VAL A 300 6.26 -0.42 7.04
N LEU A 301 5.91 0.63 7.79
CA LEU A 301 4.56 0.83 8.31
C LEU A 301 3.56 0.97 7.16
N LEU A 302 3.86 1.81 6.16
CA LEU A 302 3.03 1.97 4.96
C LEU A 302 2.85 0.63 4.22
N PHE A 303 3.93 -0.12 4.03
CA PHE A 303 3.88 -1.45 3.41
C PHE A 303 2.90 -2.37 4.14
N PHE A 304 2.99 -2.49 5.46
CA PHE A 304 2.10 -3.36 6.24
C PHE A 304 0.65 -2.85 6.23
N SER A 305 0.43 -1.54 6.32
CA SER A 305 -0.90 -0.94 6.24
C SER A 305 -1.58 -1.25 4.91
N VAL A 306 -0.90 -0.99 3.79
CA VAL A 306 -1.45 -1.27 2.45
C VAL A 306 -1.62 -2.77 2.23
N LYS A 307 -0.65 -3.59 2.66
CA LYS A 307 -0.74 -5.06 2.56
C LYS A 307 -1.94 -5.62 3.31
N SER A 308 -2.24 -5.10 4.50
CA SER A 308 -3.42 -5.49 5.28
C SER A 308 -4.72 -5.20 4.52
N MET A 309 -4.82 -4.01 3.90
CA MET A 309 -5.98 -3.64 3.09
C MET A 309 -6.10 -4.48 1.80
N MET A 310 -4.98 -4.79 1.14
CA MET A 310 -4.96 -5.54 -0.13
C MET A 310 -5.54 -6.95 -0.02
N PHE A 311 -5.50 -7.58 1.16
CA PHE A 311 -6.16 -8.87 1.38
C PHE A 311 -7.66 -8.83 1.02
N LEU A 312 -8.33 -7.71 1.29
CA LEU A 312 -9.75 -7.51 0.95
C LEU A 312 -9.99 -7.48 -0.56
N LEU A 313 -8.97 -7.23 -1.37
CA LEU A 313 -9.06 -7.15 -2.83
C LEU A 313 -8.66 -8.44 -3.54
N TYR A 314 -8.17 -9.45 -2.83
CA TYR A 314 -7.74 -10.72 -3.44
C TYR A 314 -8.85 -11.43 -4.19
N TRP A 315 -10.07 -11.43 -3.64
CA TRP A 315 -11.21 -12.07 -4.31
C TRP A 315 -11.57 -11.36 -5.62
N LEU A 316 -11.43 -10.03 -5.67
CA LEU A 316 -11.70 -9.25 -6.87
C LEU A 316 -10.66 -9.56 -7.96
N ILE A 317 -9.37 -9.62 -7.60
CA ILE A 317 -8.29 -10.02 -8.52
C ILE A 317 -8.57 -11.42 -9.09
N HIS A 318 -8.96 -12.38 -8.25
CA HIS A 318 -9.29 -13.74 -8.70
C HIS A 318 -10.51 -13.76 -9.63
N LEU A 319 -11.55 -12.98 -9.31
CA LEU A 319 -12.76 -12.90 -10.11
C LEU A 319 -12.47 -12.33 -11.51
N VAL A 320 -11.74 -11.21 -11.58
CA VAL A 320 -11.36 -10.59 -12.85
C VAL A 320 -10.47 -11.53 -13.65
N ALA A 321 -9.47 -12.17 -13.02
CA ALA A 321 -8.62 -13.14 -13.71
C ALA A 321 -9.42 -14.33 -14.25
N PHE A 322 -10.42 -14.81 -13.52
CA PHE A 322 -11.30 -15.89 -13.97
C PHE A 322 -12.17 -15.47 -15.15
N LEU A 323 -12.73 -14.26 -15.13
CA LEU A 323 -13.52 -13.72 -16.24
C LEU A 323 -12.67 -13.59 -17.50
N VAL A 324 -11.46 -13.05 -17.40
CA VAL A 324 -10.53 -12.94 -18.54
C VAL A 324 -10.14 -14.33 -19.04
N PHE A 325 -9.84 -15.28 -18.13
CA PHE A 325 -9.58 -16.67 -18.49
C PHE A 325 -10.73 -17.28 -19.30
N LYS A 326 -11.98 -17.11 -18.84
CA LYS A 326 -13.17 -17.64 -19.54
C LYS A 326 -13.38 -16.96 -20.89
N LEU A 327 -13.18 -15.65 -20.99
CA LEU A 327 -13.26 -14.92 -22.25
C LEU A 327 -12.24 -15.45 -23.26
N LEU A 328 -10.99 -15.67 -22.83
CA LEU A 328 -9.94 -16.24 -23.68
C LEU A 328 -10.29 -17.66 -24.14
N VAL A 329 -10.92 -18.48 -23.29
CA VAL A 329 -11.41 -19.81 -23.70
C VAL A 329 -12.53 -19.70 -24.75
N VAL A 330 -13.51 -18.82 -24.54
CA VAL A 330 -14.62 -18.59 -25.49
C VAL A 330 -14.12 -18.03 -26.83
N ALA A 331 -13.10 -17.19 -26.81
CA ALA A 331 -12.45 -16.64 -28.01
C ALA A 331 -11.55 -17.66 -28.74
N ASN A 332 -11.54 -18.94 -28.33
CA ASN A 332 -10.63 -19.98 -28.85
C ASN A 332 -9.14 -19.61 -28.71
N PHE A 333 -8.80 -18.73 -27.76
CA PHE A 333 -7.42 -18.42 -27.44
C PHE A 333 -6.77 -19.59 -26.69
N ALA A 334 -7.52 -20.25 -25.79
CA ALA A 334 -7.10 -21.43 -25.04
C ALA A 334 -8.14 -22.56 -25.11
N VAL A 335 -7.70 -23.79 -25.32
CA VAL A 335 -8.55 -24.98 -25.34
C VAL A 335 -8.19 -25.87 -24.16
N PRO A 336 -9.15 -26.25 -23.29
CA PRO A 336 -8.88 -27.19 -22.21
C PRO A 336 -8.60 -28.58 -22.79
N GLY A 337 -7.36 -29.06 -22.62
CA GLY A 337 -6.98 -30.44 -22.94
C GLY A 337 -7.15 -31.35 -21.73
N TYR A 338 -7.43 -32.63 -21.99
CA TYR A 338 -7.41 -33.68 -20.97
C TYR A 338 -6.17 -34.54 -21.18
N GLU A 339 -5.40 -34.74 -20.12
CA GLU A 339 -4.26 -35.67 -20.11
C GLU A 339 -4.60 -36.85 -19.18
N THR A 340 -4.47 -38.07 -19.69
CA THR A 340 -4.60 -39.28 -18.87
C THR A 340 -3.30 -39.49 -18.11
N ARG A 341 -3.26 -39.16 -16.81
CA ARG A 341 -2.10 -39.41 -15.94
C ARG A 341 -2.33 -40.62 -15.03
N THR A 342 -1.48 -41.63 -15.16
CA THR A 342 -1.28 -42.69 -14.15
C THR A 342 -0.30 -42.17 -13.09
N ARG A 343 -0.71 -42.14 -11.82
CA ARG A 343 0.15 -41.71 -10.70
C ARG A 343 0.70 -42.93 -9.98
N GLU A 344 2.01 -43.10 -9.99
CA GLU A 344 2.71 -44.09 -9.17
C GLU A 344 2.83 -43.57 -7.72
N PHE A 345 2.69 -44.46 -6.75
CA PHE A 345 2.89 -44.18 -5.33
C PHE A 345 3.82 -45.24 -4.73
N VAL A 346 4.73 -44.80 -3.86
CA VAL A 346 5.63 -45.68 -3.13
C VAL A 346 4.89 -46.14 -1.88
N LEU A 347 4.55 -47.44 -1.83
CA LEU A 347 4.18 -48.09 -0.59
C LEU A 347 5.46 -48.44 0.16
N LEU A 348 5.65 -47.85 1.32
CA LEU A 348 6.61 -48.37 2.29
C LEU A 348 5.92 -49.53 3.00
N PRO A 349 6.50 -50.74 3.00
CA PRO A 349 5.91 -51.91 3.64
C PRO A 349 5.78 -51.74 5.16
#